data_AF-K2G0T6-F1
#
_entry.id   AF-K2G0T6-F1
#
_cell.length_a   1.000
_cell.length_b   1.000
_cell.length_c   1.000
_cell.angle_alpha   90.00
_cell.angle_beta   90.00
_cell.angle_gamma   90.00
#
_symmetry.space_group_name_H-M   'P 1'
#
loop_
_entity.id
_entity.type
_entity.pdbx_description
1 polymer ?
#
loop_
_entity_poly.entity_id
_entity_poly.type
_entity_poly.pdbx_seq_one_letter_code
_entity_poly.pdbx_strand_id
1 'polypeptide(L)'
;MEVSDEIISKSIDDYINRKIYVSLSLDDLQSLSDTEIEGAIIDHITECKVKDNYKKEYKIVKSLSKGMQNVYATWWLEAEVNNWGFNQYFYNSTGQFAEEARDWYAAMWAEKMAQIVDSAIQTLLSEQDLFIKTKKSWTLEAFSDSYKETKLGECDNKFYEIEKEISNLRLIYIRNNLWEFITENNWKIKTWWKFW
;
A
#
# COMPACT_ATOMS: atom_id res chain seq x y z
N MET A 1 6.70 12.35 -22.98
CA MET A 1 5.74 11.77 -23.93
C MET A 1 4.37 12.13 -23.43
N GLU A 2 3.60 12.84 -24.23
CA GLU A 2 2.20 13.16 -23.92
C GLU A 2 1.39 11.87 -24.11
N VAL A 3 0.71 11.41 -23.05
CA VAL A 3 -0.17 10.23 -23.12
C VAL A 3 -1.48 10.68 -23.76
N SER A 4 -1.94 10.00 -24.80
CA SER A 4 -3.17 10.40 -25.49
C SER A 4 -4.42 10.13 -24.65
N ASP A 5 -5.47 10.93 -24.85
CA ASP A 5 -6.78 10.75 -24.20
C ASP A 5 -7.36 9.34 -24.41
N GLU A 6 -7.07 8.73 -25.56
CA GLU A 6 -7.48 7.36 -25.89
C GLU A 6 -6.77 6.32 -25.00
N ILE A 7 -5.48 6.51 -24.71
CA ILE A 7 -4.74 5.65 -23.78
C ILE A 7 -5.27 5.82 -22.36
N ILE A 8 -5.58 7.05 -21.95
CA ILE A 8 -6.15 7.34 -20.63
C ILE A 8 -7.54 6.68 -20.49
N SER A 9 -8.42 6.85 -21.48
CA SER A 9 -9.77 6.25 -21.48
C SER A 9 -9.69 4.74 -21.39
N LYS A 10 -8.82 4.12 -22.20
CA LYS A 10 -8.61 2.67 -22.16
C LYS A 10 -8.10 2.20 -20.80
N SER A 11 -7.14 2.90 -20.20
CA SER A 11 -6.63 2.54 -18.87
C SER A 11 -7.71 2.64 -17.79
N ILE A 12 -8.61 3.61 -17.88
CA ILE A 12 -9.75 3.74 -16.96
C ILE A 12 -10.73 2.58 -17.17
N ASP A 13 -11.06 2.26 -18.43
CA ASP A 13 -11.96 1.15 -18.76
C ASP A 13 -11.40 -0.20 -18.30
N ASP A 14 -10.11 -0.44 -18.53
CA ASP A 14 -9.41 -1.65 -18.07
C ASP A 14 -9.43 -1.73 -16.53
N TYR A 15 -9.22 -0.61 -15.83
CA TYR A 15 -9.30 -0.57 -14.36
C TYR A 15 -10.72 -0.85 -13.85
N ILE A 16 -11.75 -0.23 -14.43
CA ILE A 16 -13.15 -0.43 -14.00
C ILE A 16 -13.59 -1.88 -14.22
N ASN A 17 -13.16 -2.51 -15.31
CA ASN A 17 -13.55 -3.86 -15.67
C ASN A 17 -12.59 -4.94 -15.17
N ARG A 18 -11.57 -4.58 -14.37
CA ARG A 18 -10.58 -5.53 -13.85
C ARG A 18 -11.24 -6.59 -12.97
N LYS A 19 -10.70 -7.80 -13.02
CA LYS A 19 -11.15 -8.92 -12.19
C LYS A 19 -10.69 -8.73 -10.74
N ILE A 20 -11.63 -8.66 -9.81
CA ILE A 20 -11.35 -8.71 -8.37
C ILE A 20 -11.27 -10.17 -7.92
N TYR A 21 -10.12 -10.58 -7.41
CA TYR A 21 -9.86 -11.96 -6.96
C TYR A 21 -10.31 -12.14 -5.50
N VAL A 22 -11.46 -12.80 -5.28
CA VAL A 22 -11.94 -13.13 -3.92
C VAL A 22 -10.99 -14.09 -3.18
N SER A 23 -10.28 -14.92 -3.93
CA SER A 23 -9.15 -15.72 -3.46
C SER A 23 -8.07 -15.75 -4.52
N LEU A 24 -6.81 -15.80 -4.09
CA LEU A 24 -5.63 -15.91 -4.95
C LEU A 24 -5.06 -17.34 -4.85
N SER A 25 -5.04 -18.06 -5.96
CA SER A 25 -4.32 -19.33 -6.11
C SER A 25 -2.89 -19.08 -6.62
N LEU A 26 -2.03 -20.11 -6.58
CA LEU A 26 -0.70 -20.02 -7.17
C LEU A 26 -0.77 -19.81 -8.70
N ASP A 27 -1.70 -20.49 -9.37
CA ASP A 27 -1.88 -20.39 -10.83
C ASP A 27 -2.36 -19.00 -11.25
N ASP A 28 -3.26 -18.38 -10.46
CA ASP A 28 -3.65 -16.98 -10.67
C ASP A 28 -2.41 -16.07 -10.59
N LEU A 29 -1.64 -16.18 -9.51
CA LEU A 29 -0.46 -15.34 -9.27
C LEU A 29 0.64 -15.53 -10.32
N GLN A 30 0.84 -16.76 -10.82
CA GLN A 30 1.83 -17.03 -11.87
C GLN A 30 1.40 -16.52 -13.25
N SER A 31 0.10 -16.50 -13.54
CA SER A 31 -0.41 -16.08 -14.86
C SER A 31 -0.57 -14.57 -15.01
N LEU A 32 -0.77 -13.84 -13.91
CA LEU A 32 -0.90 -12.38 -13.92
C LEU A 32 0.41 -11.70 -14.35
N SER A 33 0.31 -10.65 -15.16
CA SER A 33 1.45 -9.78 -15.48
C SER A 33 1.92 -8.98 -14.26
N ASP A 34 3.08 -8.35 -14.39
CA ASP A 34 3.68 -7.54 -13.32
C ASP A 34 2.80 -6.36 -12.90
N THR A 35 2.11 -5.73 -13.86
CA THR A 35 1.17 -4.64 -13.58
C THR A 35 -0.13 -5.13 -12.95
N GLU A 36 -0.55 -6.36 -13.23
CA GLU A 36 -1.82 -6.90 -12.74
C GLU A 36 -1.68 -7.58 -11.38
N ILE A 37 -0.53 -8.22 -11.08
CA ILE A 37 -0.36 -9.01 -9.86
C ILE A 37 -0.40 -8.16 -8.60
N GLU A 38 0.25 -7.00 -8.61
CA GLU A 38 0.22 -6.07 -7.48
C GLU A 38 -1.20 -5.52 -7.27
N GLY A 39 -1.86 -5.11 -8.35
CA GLY A 39 -3.25 -4.65 -8.32
C GLY A 39 -4.20 -5.73 -7.77
N ALA A 40 -4.08 -6.97 -8.22
CA ALA A 40 -4.90 -8.08 -7.75
C ALA A 40 -4.71 -8.37 -6.25
N ILE A 41 -3.48 -8.23 -5.73
CA ILE A 41 -3.19 -8.36 -4.30
C ILE A 41 -3.85 -7.22 -3.52
N ILE A 42 -3.69 -5.97 -3.97
CA ILE A 42 -4.29 -4.81 -3.32
C ILE A 42 -5.81 -4.88 -3.36
N ASP A 43 -6.41 -5.20 -4.50
CA ASP A 43 -7.85 -5.39 -4.65
C ASP A 43 -8.36 -6.50 -3.74
N HIS A 44 -7.65 -7.61 -3.64
CA HIS A 44 -8.02 -8.68 -2.71
C HIS A 44 -8.05 -8.19 -1.26
N ILE A 45 -7.04 -7.44 -0.83
CA ILE A 45 -6.99 -6.92 0.54
C ILE A 45 -8.10 -5.88 0.75
N THR A 46 -8.21 -4.89 -0.13
CA THR A 46 -9.14 -3.76 0.00
C THR A 46 -10.59 -4.21 -0.20
N GLU A 47 -10.91 -4.90 -1.29
CA GLU A 47 -12.29 -5.22 -1.67
C GLU A 47 -12.84 -6.48 -0.98
N CYS A 48 -11.96 -7.43 -0.62
CA CYS A 48 -12.41 -8.73 -0.09
C CYS A 48 -12.12 -8.91 1.41
N LYS A 49 -11.01 -8.38 1.94
CA LYS A 49 -10.65 -8.53 3.37
C LYS A 49 -11.10 -7.34 4.21
N VAL A 50 -10.72 -6.14 3.82
CA VAL A 50 -11.07 -4.90 4.53
C VAL A 50 -12.53 -4.53 4.24
N LYS A 51 -12.87 -4.43 2.95
CA LYS A 51 -14.18 -4.02 2.44
C LYS A 51 -14.66 -2.75 3.18
N ASP A 52 -15.87 -2.76 3.72
CA ASP A 52 -16.46 -1.63 4.44
C ASP A 52 -16.02 -1.54 5.92
N ASN A 53 -15.07 -2.38 6.36
CA ASN A 53 -14.69 -2.51 7.77
C ASN A 53 -13.49 -1.63 8.14
N TYR A 54 -13.48 -0.38 7.67
CA TYR A 54 -12.38 0.57 7.86
C TYR A 54 -11.99 0.76 9.33
N LYS A 55 -12.93 0.68 10.27
CA LYS A 55 -12.65 0.74 11.72
C LYS A 55 -11.76 -0.39 12.23
N LYS A 56 -11.70 -1.51 11.51
CA LYS A 56 -10.88 -2.69 11.83
C LYS A 56 -9.78 -2.93 10.80
N GLU A 57 -9.58 -2.00 9.86
CA GLU A 57 -8.62 -2.11 8.76
C GLU A 57 -7.26 -2.59 9.25
N TYR A 58 -6.65 -1.87 10.20
CA TYR A 58 -5.37 -2.24 10.79
C TYR A 58 -5.37 -3.68 11.31
N LYS A 59 -6.36 -4.04 12.13
CA LYS A 59 -6.46 -5.40 12.70
C LYS A 59 -6.61 -6.47 11.61
N ILE A 60 -7.37 -6.19 10.55
CA ILE A 60 -7.57 -7.10 9.43
C ILE A 60 -6.26 -7.29 8.69
N VAL A 61 -5.62 -6.20 8.24
CA VAL A 61 -4.35 -6.24 7.50
C VAL A 61 -3.27 -6.95 8.32
N LYS A 62 -3.15 -6.66 9.62
CA LYS A 62 -2.19 -7.32 10.53
C LYS A 62 -2.45 -8.81 10.74
N SER A 63 -3.63 -9.31 10.40
CA SER A 63 -3.94 -10.74 10.45
C SER A 63 -3.58 -11.50 9.16
N LEU A 64 -3.23 -10.78 8.09
CA LEU A 64 -2.80 -11.35 6.82
C LEU A 64 -1.33 -11.79 6.89
N SER A 65 -0.85 -12.46 5.84
CA SER A 65 0.56 -12.82 5.70
C SER A 65 1.47 -11.58 5.75
N LYS A 66 2.75 -11.79 6.07
CA LYS A 66 3.70 -10.69 6.14
C LYS A 66 3.86 -9.99 4.78
N GLY A 67 3.87 -10.74 3.67
CA GLY A 67 3.91 -10.17 2.33
C GLY A 67 2.72 -9.29 2.00
N MET A 68 1.50 -9.71 2.35
CA MET A 68 0.30 -8.89 2.16
C MET A 68 0.35 -7.62 3.00
N GLN A 69 0.79 -7.70 4.26
CA GLN A 69 0.99 -6.51 5.11
C GLN A 69 1.98 -5.53 4.47
N ASN A 70 3.12 -6.04 4.01
CA ASN A 70 4.20 -5.23 3.45
C ASN A 70 3.76 -4.54 2.15
N VAL A 71 3.15 -5.28 1.22
CA VAL A 71 2.66 -4.73 -0.05
C VAL A 71 1.56 -3.71 0.20
N TYR A 72 0.61 -3.99 1.10
CA TYR A 72 -0.44 -3.03 1.43
C TYR A 72 0.11 -1.72 2.01
N ALA A 73 1.00 -1.82 2.99
CA ALA A 73 1.58 -0.66 3.66
C ALA A 73 2.37 0.24 2.70
N THR A 74 3.19 -0.36 1.84
CA THR A 74 4.07 0.37 0.92
C THR A 74 3.35 0.85 -0.34
N TRP A 75 2.35 0.11 -0.82
CA TRP A 75 1.50 0.57 -1.93
C TRP A 75 0.69 1.81 -1.53
N TRP A 76 0.03 1.79 -0.37
CA TRP A 76 -0.74 2.96 0.09
C TRP A 76 0.13 4.15 0.46
N LEU A 77 1.33 3.92 1.00
CA LEU A 77 2.29 5.00 1.20
C LEU A 77 2.61 5.71 -0.12
N GLU A 78 3.00 4.97 -1.15
CA GLU A 78 3.32 5.57 -2.45
C GLU A 78 2.09 6.21 -3.11
N ALA A 79 0.92 5.57 -3.05
CA ALA A 79 -0.31 6.09 -3.65
C ALA A 79 -0.75 7.42 -3.04
N GLU A 80 -0.70 7.55 -1.71
CA GLU A 80 -1.12 8.76 -1.01
C GLU A 80 -0.09 9.87 -1.14
N VAL A 81 1.20 9.54 -1.02
CA VAL A 81 2.29 10.53 -1.14
C VAL A 81 2.38 11.08 -2.56
N ASN A 82 2.16 10.26 -3.59
CA ASN A 82 2.11 10.74 -4.98
C ASN A 82 0.87 11.57 -5.30
N ASN A 83 -0.21 11.42 -4.53
CA ASN A 83 -1.43 12.18 -4.76
C ASN A 83 -1.34 13.56 -4.11
N TRP A 84 -1.11 13.62 -2.79
CA TRP A 84 -0.99 14.89 -2.04
C TRP A 84 0.04 14.84 -0.89
N GLY A 85 1.06 13.99 -0.98
CA GLY A 85 2.18 13.96 -0.02
C GLY A 85 1.90 13.23 1.29
N PHE A 86 2.91 13.18 2.16
CA PHE A 86 2.86 12.57 3.50
C PHE A 86 1.77 13.21 4.37
N ASN A 87 1.39 14.46 4.09
CA ASN A 87 0.31 15.11 4.80
C ASN A 87 -1.03 14.39 4.57
N GLN A 88 -1.36 14.03 3.33
CA GLN A 88 -2.53 13.19 3.03
C GLN A 88 -2.38 11.80 3.63
N TYR A 89 -1.21 11.18 3.49
CA TYR A 89 -0.95 9.84 4.02
C TYR A 89 -1.26 9.77 5.52
N PHE A 90 -0.77 10.72 6.31
CA PHE A 90 -1.05 10.77 7.75
C PHE A 90 -2.44 11.33 8.09
N TYR A 91 -3.06 12.14 7.23
CA TYR A 91 -4.45 12.57 7.41
C TYR A 91 -5.42 11.40 7.26
N ASN A 92 -5.23 10.55 6.25
CA ASN A 92 -6.02 9.36 5.98
C ASN A 92 -5.75 8.22 6.99
N SER A 93 -6.53 7.13 6.91
CA SER A 93 -6.31 5.96 7.76
C SER A 93 -5.05 5.19 7.37
N THR A 94 -4.62 5.29 6.11
CA THR A 94 -3.46 4.60 5.52
C THR A 94 -2.14 4.90 6.25
N GLY A 95 -1.99 6.11 6.81
CA GLY A 95 -0.83 6.50 7.63
C GLY A 95 -0.58 5.64 8.86
N GLN A 96 -1.56 4.85 9.32
CA GLN A 96 -1.39 3.92 10.43
C GLN A 96 -0.44 2.74 10.11
N PHE A 97 -0.06 2.57 8.84
CA PHE A 97 0.85 1.52 8.37
C PHE A 97 2.29 2.03 8.10
N ALA A 98 2.62 3.25 8.55
CA ALA A 98 3.90 3.89 8.23
C ALA A 98 5.10 3.11 8.77
N GLU A 99 5.00 2.55 9.98
CA GLU A 99 6.06 1.73 10.56
C GLU A 99 6.28 0.45 9.76
N GLU A 100 5.21 -0.22 9.32
CA GLU A 100 5.31 -1.40 8.44
C GLU A 100 5.97 -1.06 7.10
N ALA A 101 5.66 0.10 6.52
CA ALA A 101 6.30 0.54 5.29
C ALA A 101 7.80 0.82 5.50
N ARG A 102 8.16 1.57 6.54
CA ARG A 102 9.56 1.85 6.92
C ARG A 102 10.35 0.55 7.09
N ASP A 103 9.82 -0.37 7.90
CA ASP A 103 10.51 -1.61 8.25
C ASP A 103 10.71 -2.50 7.02
N TRP A 104 9.74 -2.51 6.09
CA TRP A 104 9.89 -3.22 4.83
C TRP A 104 10.98 -2.63 3.94
N TYR A 105 11.01 -1.30 3.74
CA TYR A 105 12.07 -0.67 2.95
C TYR A 105 13.46 -0.92 3.56
N ALA A 106 13.58 -0.90 4.89
CA ALA A 106 14.81 -1.26 5.58
C ALA A 106 15.21 -2.72 5.30
N ALA A 107 14.25 -3.66 5.39
CA ALA A 107 14.49 -5.08 5.11
C ALA A 107 14.88 -5.35 3.64
N MET A 108 14.43 -4.52 2.71
CA MET A 108 14.77 -4.58 1.28
C MET A 108 16.04 -3.81 0.93
N TRP A 109 16.82 -3.34 1.93
CA TRP A 109 18.03 -2.54 1.74
C TRP A 109 17.80 -1.20 1.02
N ALA A 110 16.56 -0.72 1.01
CA ALA A 110 16.18 0.60 0.52
C ALA A 110 16.32 1.65 1.63
N GLU A 111 17.53 1.76 2.20
CA GLU A 111 17.80 2.53 3.41
C GLU A 111 17.38 4.00 3.31
N LYS A 112 17.60 4.64 2.15
CA LYS A 112 17.20 6.03 1.92
C LYS A 112 15.68 6.21 2.04
N MET A 113 14.90 5.31 1.45
CA MET A 113 13.45 5.37 1.56
C MET A 113 13.00 5.10 2.99
N ALA A 114 13.59 4.11 3.66
CA ALA A 114 13.30 3.85 5.07
C ALA A 114 13.57 5.09 5.95
N GLN A 115 14.67 5.81 5.73
CA GLN A 115 14.99 7.04 6.45
C GLN A 115 14.01 8.19 6.17
N ILE A 116 13.50 8.30 4.93
CA ILE A 116 12.48 9.29 4.58
C ILE A 116 11.18 9.00 5.32
N VAL A 117 10.71 7.74 5.27
CA VAL A 117 9.50 7.32 5.98
C VAL A 117 9.66 7.51 7.50
N ASP A 118 10.81 7.17 8.07
CA ASP A 118 11.08 7.38 9.49
C ASP A 118 11.07 8.88 9.85
N SER A 119 11.69 9.74 9.03
CA SER A 119 11.66 11.20 9.23
C SER A 119 10.22 11.75 9.18
N ALA A 120 9.38 11.23 8.29
CA ALA A 120 7.98 11.60 8.20
C ALA A 120 7.20 11.17 9.46
N ILE A 121 7.46 9.96 9.98
CA ILE A 121 6.90 9.48 11.26
C ILE A 121 7.34 10.38 12.42
N GLN A 122 8.64 10.72 12.52
CA GLN A 122 9.13 11.60 13.59
C GLN A 122 8.51 12.99 13.50
N THR A 123 8.28 13.50 12.28
CA THR A 123 7.60 14.78 12.06
C THR A 123 6.17 14.72 12.58
N LEU A 124 5.40 13.69 12.19
CA LEU A 124 4.05 13.46 12.70
C LEU A 124 4.01 13.41 14.23
N LEU A 125 4.94 12.69 14.87
CA LEU A 125 4.99 12.59 16.33
C LEU A 125 5.31 13.93 16.99
N SER A 126 6.23 14.71 16.41
CA SER A 126 6.58 16.04 16.92
C SER A 126 5.46 17.08 16.72
N GLU A 127 4.62 16.88 15.71
CA GLU A 127 3.51 17.76 15.32
C GLU A 127 2.14 17.14 15.66
N GLN A 128 2.09 16.15 16.55
CA GLN A 128 0.88 15.33 16.76
C GLN A 128 -0.36 16.16 17.11
N ASP A 129 -0.20 17.23 17.88
CA ASP A 129 -1.30 18.12 18.25
C ASP A 129 -1.91 18.84 17.04
N LEU A 130 -1.08 19.23 16.06
CA LEU A 130 -1.54 19.80 14.79
C LEU A 130 -2.40 18.78 14.04
N PHE A 131 -1.91 17.55 13.88
CA PHE A 131 -2.66 16.49 13.18
C PHE A 131 -3.95 16.11 13.88
N ILE A 132 -3.95 16.01 15.21
CA ILE A 132 -5.17 15.74 16.00
C ILE A 132 -6.19 16.87 15.80
N LYS A 133 -5.75 18.13 15.85
CA LYS A 133 -6.62 19.29 15.64
C LYS A 133 -7.21 19.29 14.23
N THR A 134 -6.38 19.07 13.21
CA THR A 134 -6.79 19.02 11.80
C THR A 134 -7.76 17.87 11.53
N LYS A 135 -7.49 16.66 12.04
CA LYS A 135 -8.42 15.54 11.91
C LYS A 135 -9.75 15.77 12.63
N LYS A 136 -9.75 16.47 13.78
CA LYS A 136 -10.97 16.76 14.54
C LYS A 136 -11.90 17.76 13.87
N SER A 137 -11.37 18.70 13.08
CA SER A 137 -12.21 19.69 12.39
C SER A 137 -13.02 19.06 11.25
N TRP A 138 -12.47 18.01 10.61
CA TRP A 138 -13.06 17.35 9.44
C TRP A 138 -13.36 18.31 8.27
N THR A 139 -12.65 19.43 8.18
CA THR A 139 -12.83 20.40 7.09
C THR A 139 -11.69 20.33 6.09
N LEU A 140 -12.03 20.49 4.81
CA LEU A 140 -11.05 20.60 3.73
C LEU A 140 -10.12 21.81 3.94
N GLU A 141 -10.65 22.88 4.53
CA GLU A 141 -9.88 24.10 4.79
C GLU A 141 -8.79 23.88 5.85
N ALA A 142 -9.09 23.17 6.95
CA ALA A 142 -8.08 22.82 7.94
C ALA A 142 -7.03 21.84 7.38
N PHE A 143 -7.47 20.88 6.54
CA PHE A 143 -6.54 20.00 5.83
C PHE A 143 -5.59 20.80 4.92
N SER A 144 -6.12 21.71 4.09
CA SER A 144 -5.32 22.56 3.22
C SER A 144 -4.39 23.51 4.00
N ASP A 145 -4.85 24.06 5.13
CA ASP A 145 -4.04 24.95 5.95
C ASP A 145 -2.91 24.21 6.68
N SER A 146 -3.08 22.92 6.98
CA SER A 146 -2.04 22.14 7.66
C SER A 146 -0.72 22.06 6.88
N TYR A 147 -0.75 22.18 5.55
CA TYR A 147 0.45 22.26 4.70
C TYR A 147 1.33 23.49 4.99
N LYS A 148 0.75 24.56 5.56
CA LYS A 148 1.50 25.78 5.92
C LYS A 148 2.24 25.64 7.25
N GLU A 149 1.80 24.71 8.09
CA GLU A 149 2.29 24.55 9.46
C GLU A 149 3.22 23.34 9.61
N THR A 150 3.00 22.27 8.84
CA THR A 150 3.78 21.03 8.92
C THR A 150 5.11 21.09 8.16
N LYS A 151 6.11 20.35 8.65
CA LYS A 151 7.40 20.15 7.97
C LYS A 151 7.43 18.96 7.00
N LEU A 152 6.32 18.25 6.81
CA LEU A 152 6.27 17.05 5.96
C LEU A 152 6.66 17.31 4.50
N GLY A 153 6.52 18.53 3.99
CA GLY A 153 6.95 18.89 2.64
C GLY A 153 8.43 18.62 2.36
N GLU A 154 9.29 18.61 3.39
CA GLU A 154 10.69 18.21 3.24
C GLU A 154 10.84 16.70 2.95
N CYS A 155 9.96 15.87 3.51
CA CYS A 155 9.93 14.43 3.27
C CYS A 155 9.36 14.12 1.89
N ASP A 156 8.33 14.86 1.46
CA ASP A 156 7.73 14.76 0.12
C ASP A 156 8.78 14.98 -0.97
N ASN A 157 9.55 16.07 -0.87
CA ASN A 157 10.61 16.38 -1.84
C ASN A 157 11.64 15.24 -1.96
N LYS A 158 12.11 14.72 -0.82
CA LYS A 158 13.08 13.60 -0.80
C LYS A 158 12.47 12.31 -1.34
N PHE A 159 11.19 12.08 -1.09
CA PHE A 159 10.47 10.92 -1.62
C PHE A 159 10.42 10.97 -3.16
N TYR A 160 10.00 12.11 -3.72
CA TYR A 160 9.88 12.30 -5.18
C TYR A 160 11.23 12.17 -5.92
N GLU A 161 12.34 12.49 -5.25
CA GLU A 161 13.68 12.33 -5.81
C GLU A 161 14.06 10.86 -6.05
N ILE A 162 13.59 9.92 -5.22
CA ILE A 162 14.08 8.54 -5.22
C ILE A 162 13.03 7.48 -5.53
N GLU A 163 11.73 7.81 -5.51
CA GLU A 163 10.64 6.82 -5.66
C GLU A 163 10.75 5.98 -6.95
N LYS A 164 11.20 6.60 -8.05
CA LYS A 164 11.36 5.91 -9.34
C LYS A 164 12.45 4.86 -9.32
N GLU A 165 13.44 5.01 -8.43
CA GLU A 165 14.53 4.03 -8.28
C GLU A 165 14.07 2.77 -7.54
N ILE A 166 12.99 2.88 -6.76
CA ILE A 166 12.52 1.80 -5.87
C ILE A 166 11.16 1.22 -6.25
N SER A 167 10.47 1.78 -7.24
CA SER A 167 9.12 1.38 -7.66
C SER A 167 8.98 -0.10 -8.00
N ASN A 168 10.07 -0.74 -8.45
CA ASN A 168 10.07 -2.18 -8.80
C ASN A 168 10.35 -3.12 -7.61
N LEU A 169 10.71 -2.62 -6.42
CA LEU A 169 11.08 -3.47 -5.29
C LEU A 169 9.92 -4.36 -4.84
N ARG A 170 8.69 -3.83 -4.77
CA ARG A 170 7.51 -4.62 -4.39
C ARG A 170 7.27 -5.74 -5.37
N LEU A 171 7.36 -5.46 -6.67
CA LEU A 171 7.18 -6.45 -7.72
C LEU A 171 8.20 -7.59 -7.62
N ILE A 172 9.49 -7.25 -7.45
CA ILE A 172 10.56 -8.24 -7.25
C ILE A 172 10.27 -9.09 -6.01
N TYR A 173 9.84 -8.46 -4.91
CA TYR A 173 9.47 -9.16 -3.68
C TYR A 173 8.29 -10.11 -3.91
N ILE A 174 7.22 -9.65 -4.56
CA ILE A 174 6.02 -10.45 -4.86
C ILE A 174 6.40 -11.69 -5.67
N ARG A 175 7.15 -11.50 -6.78
CA ARG A 175 7.54 -12.61 -7.67
C ARG A 175 8.42 -13.65 -7.00
N ASN A 176 9.28 -13.24 -6.08
CA ASN A 176 10.14 -14.17 -5.33
C ASN A 176 9.42 -14.83 -4.13
N ASN A 177 8.24 -14.35 -3.74
CA ASN A 177 7.54 -14.79 -2.52
C ASN A 177 6.05 -15.09 -2.75
N LEU A 178 5.67 -15.62 -3.91
CA LEU A 178 4.26 -15.87 -4.29
C LEU A 178 3.47 -16.65 -3.22
N TRP A 179 4.13 -17.54 -2.48
CA TRP A 179 3.52 -18.32 -1.39
C TRP A 179 2.93 -17.46 -0.27
N GLU A 180 3.43 -16.24 -0.05
CA GLU A 180 2.88 -15.31 0.94
C GLU A 180 1.55 -14.71 0.48
N PHE A 181 1.19 -14.83 -0.79
CA PHE A 181 0.00 -14.18 -1.37
C PHE A 181 -1.11 -15.17 -1.72
N ILE A 182 -0.90 -16.47 -1.52
CA ILE A 182 -1.92 -17.49 -1.72
C ILE A 182 -2.95 -17.41 -0.59
N THR A 183 -4.22 -17.32 -0.96
CA THR A 183 -5.35 -17.32 0.00
C THR A 183 -6.38 -18.40 -0.27
N GLU A 184 -6.21 -19.17 -1.35
CA GLU A 184 -7.04 -20.33 -1.62
C GLU A 184 -6.83 -21.40 -0.54
N ASN A 185 -7.90 -21.76 0.15
CA ASN A 185 -7.87 -22.85 1.12
C ASN A 185 -7.98 -24.20 0.39
N ASN A 186 -6.84 -24.82 0.08
CA ASN A 186 -6.78 -26.18 -0.47
C ASN A 186 -7.10 -27.29 0.55
N TRP A 187 -8.16 -27.13 1.35
CA TRP A 187 -8.60 -28.16 2.32
C TRP A 187 -9.17 -29.43 1.64
N LYS A 188 -9.27 -29.48 0.31
CA LYS A 188 -9.72 -30.70 -0.40
C LYS A 188 -8.62 -31.67 -0.81
N ILE A 189 -7.34 -31.42 -0.53
CA ILE A 189 -6.26 -32.35 -0.92
C ILE A 189 -5.30 -32.62 0.26
N LYS A 190 -5.79 -33.26 1.33
CA LYS A 190 -4.94 -34.05 2.25
C LYS A 190 -5.72 -35.23 2.87
N THR A 191 -6.08 -36.22 2.06
CA THR A 191 -6.39 -37.57 2.57
C THR A 191 -5.96 -38.67 1.60
N TRP A 192 -4.68 -38.75 1.22
CA TRP A 192 -4.11 -39.97 0.63
C TRP A 192 -2.64 -40.15 1.01
N TRP A 193 -2.35 -40.24 2.31
CA TRP A 193 -1.12 -40.86 2.83
C TRP A 193 -1.40 -41.52 4.17
N LYS A 194 -2.25 -42.54 4.19
CA LYS A 194 -2.30 -43.55 5.26
C LYS A 194 -2.90 -44.85 4.73
N PHE A 195 -2.09 -45.65 4.06
CA PHE A 195 -2.19 -47.12 4.10
C PHE A 195 -0.79 -47.68 3.85
N TRP A 196 -0.02 -47.82 4.95
CA TRP A 196 0.87 -48.95 5.14
C TRP A 196 0.14 -49.90 6.09
#